data_AF-G3TPH0-F1
#
_entry.id   AF-G3TPH0-F1
#
_cell.length_a   1.000
_cell.length_b   1.000
_cell.length_c   1.000
_cell.angle_alpha   90.00
_cell.angle_beta   90.00
_cell.angle_gamma   90.00
#
_symmetry.space_group_name_H-M   'P 1'
#
loop_
_entity.id
_entity.type
_entity.pdbx_description
1 polymer ?
#
loop_
_entity_poly.entity_id
_entity_poly.type
_entity_poly.pdbx_seq_one_letter_code
_entity_poly.pdbx_strand_id
1 'polypeptide(L)'
;MHAHCVLLLLLHAWGALLQAGAETGATLPLRTLGQPSSPSPLAYMLRLYRDPLLRADIIRSLQAQDVEVEGQKWTFAFDFSFLSQEEDLEWAELRLQLSSPVNLPSEAPLSIEIFHQPKLDMEQDPTSCQERLRMDLFAVTPSHVTFSSGSMVLEVTRPLSKWLKHPRELQEQMARQAGECWQRSPRPPITDVLLMLYSNLSQEQRRLGGSTLLWEAESSWRAQEGQLSQERSRRHRRHRLPDGSQLCRKVKFQVDFNQIGWGSWIIYPKQYNAYRCEGECPNPVGEEFHPTNHAYIQSLLKHYQPHRVPSTCCAPVKTKPLSMLYVENGRVLLDHHKDMIVEECGCL
;
A
#
# COMPACT_ATOMS: atom_id res chain seq x y z
N MET A 1 -30.82 58.25 -56.08
CA MET A 1 -32.23 58.66 -56.26
C MET A 1 -32.70 59.25 -54.93
N HIS A 2 -32.96 60.55 -54.95
CA HIS A 2 -33.37 61.37 -53.81
C HIS A 2 -34.88 61.28 -53.56
N ALA A 3 -35.26 61.62 -52.32
CA ALA A 3 -36.37 62.50 -51.95
C ALA A 3 -37.79 61.92 -51.69
N HIS A 4 -38.16 62.04 -50.42
CA HIS A 4 -39.33 62.78 -49.88
C HIS A 4 -40.76 62.28 -50.07
N CYS A 5 -41.44 62.02 -48.94
CA CYS A 5 -42.63 62.80 -48.48
C CYS A 5 -42.97 62.44 -47.01
N VAL A 6 -42.68 63.29 -46.02
CA VAL A 6 -43.62 64.23 -45.31
C VAL A 6 -44.58 63.48 -44.37
N LEU A 7 -44.39 63.44 -43.03
CA LEU A 7 -44.50 64.48 -41.97
C LEU A 7 -45.94 65.01 -41.77
N LEU A 8 -46.65 64.54 -40.73
CA LEU A 8 -47.69 65.28 -39.98
C LEU A 8 -48.37 64.39 -38.91
N LEU A 9 -48.09 64.62 -37.63
CA LEU A 9 -49.07 65.09 -36.62
C LEU A 9 -48.55 64.91 -35.19
N LEU A 10 -48.67 66.01 -34.45
CA LEU A 10 -48.23 66.27 -33.09
C LEU A 10 -49.35 65.98 -32.07
N LEU A 11 -48.91 65.69 -30.83
CA LEU A 11 -49.46 66.13 -29.52
C LEU A 11 -50.69 65.44 -28.88
N HIS A 12 -50.64 65.50 -27.53
CA HIS A 12 -51.59 65.12 -26.46
C HIS A 12 -51.41 63.68 -25.90
N ALA A 13 -51.31 63.42 -24.59
CA ALA A 13 -51.39 64.25 -23.39
C ALA A 13 -50.81 63.53 -22.14
N TRP A 14 -50.28 64.35 -21.24
CA TRP A 14 -50.20 64.27 -19.77
C TRP A 14 -50.72 63.03 -19.00
N GLY A 15 -49.85 62.45 -18.17
CA GLY A 15 -49.95 62.50 -16.69
C GLY A 15 -50.86 61.51 -15.94
N ALA A 16 -50.24 60.57 -15.22
CA ALA A 16 -50.66 60.19 -13.87
C ALA A 16 -49.49 59.59 -13.06
N LEU A 17 -49.28 60.17 -11.88
CA LEU A 17 -48.29 59.87 -10.86
C LEU A 17 -48.88 58.93 -9.79
N LEU A 18 -47.97 58.25 -9.08
CA LEU A 18 -47.99 57.89 -7.64
C LEU A 18 -48.92 56.77 -7.12
N GLN A 19 -48.30 55.66 -6.69
CA GLN A 19 -48.14 55.20 -5.29
C GLN A 19 -47.33 53.87 -5.31
N ALA A 20 -46.07 53.77 -4.85
CA ALA A 20 -45.49 53.83 -3.49
C ALA A 20 -45.38 52.44 -2.80
N GLY A 21 -44.15 52.08 -2.39
CA GLY A 21 -43.80 50.93 -1.52
C GLY A 21 -42.71 50.02 -2.11
N ALA A 22 -41.42 50.29 -1.95
CA ALA A 22 -40.54 49.95 -0.81
C ALA A 22 -39.82 48.58 -0.96
N GLU A 23 -38.48 48.69 -1.07
CA GLU A 23 -37.41 47.77 -0.64
C GLU A 23 -37.51 46.25 -0.88
N THR A 24 -36.56 45.69 -1.62
CA THR A 24 -35.37 45.00 -1.07
C THR A 24 -34.61 44.31 -2.20
N GLY A 25 -33.28 44.44 -2.19
CA GLY A 25 -32.41 43.76 -3.14
C GLY A 25 -32.48 42.24 -2.95
N ALA A 26 -32.75 41.52 -4.04
CA ALA A 26 -32.58 40.08 -4.09
C ALA A 26 -31.67 39.73 -5.27
N THR A 27 -30.44 39.40 -4.90
CA THR A 27 -29.41 38.74 -5.69
C THR A 27 -29.99 37.52 -6.39
N LEU A 28 -29.88 37.46 -7.71
CA LEU A 28 -30.22 36.29 -8.53
C LEU A 28 -29.35 35.09 -8.12
N PRO A 29 -29.91 33.91 -7.79
CA PRO A 29 -29.13 32.72 -7.52
C PRO A 29 -28.69 32.09 -8.85
N LEU A 30 -27.38 32.06 -9.10
CA LEU A 30 -26.79 31.28 -10.18
C LEU A 30 -26.74 29.80 -9.76
N ARG A 31 -27.89 29.12 -9.78
CA ARG A 31 -27.98 27.65 -9.68
C ARG A 31 -28.58 27.12 -10.98
N THR A 32 -27.70 26.66 -11.87
CA THR A 32 -27.82 25.42 -12.66
C THR A 32 -26.65 25.35 -13.64
N LEU A 33 -25.46 24.97 -13.14
CA LEU A 33 -24.49 24.25 -13.96
C LEU A 33 -24.40 22.86 -13.33
N GLY A 34 -24.68 21.83 -14.14
CA GLY A 34 -25.05 20.49 -13.70
C GLY A 34 -24.15 19.90 -12.62
N GLN A 35 -24.79 19.34 -11.58
CA GLN A 35 -24.16 18.36 -10.71
C GLN A 35 -23.70 17.17 -11.57
N PRO A 36 -22.42 16.78 -11.56
CA PRO A 36 -22.07 15.41 -11.89
C PRO A 36 -22.60 14.56 -10.74
N SER A 37 -23.51 13.64 -11.06
CA SER A 37 -23.89 12.53 -10.19
C SER A 37 -22.64 11.93 -9.53
N SER A 38 -22.70 11.74 -8.21
CA SER A 38 -21.68 11.06 -7.41
C SER A 38 -21.12 9.87 -8.18
N PRO A 39 -19.78 9.76 -8.38
CA PRO A 39 -19.24 8.58 -9.03
C PRO A 39 -19.57 7.39 -8.13
N SER A 40 -20.23 6.37 -8.71
CA SER A 40 -20.39 5.08 -8.05
C SER A 40 -19.02 4.58 -7.55
N PRO A 41 -18.95 3.71 -6.55
CA PRO A 41 -17.68 3.11 -6.12
C PRO A 41 -16.86 2.56 -7.29
N LEU A 42 -17.56 2.06 -8.32
CA LEU A 42 -16.98 1.56 -9.57
C LEU A 42 -16.45 2.69 -10.47
N ALA A 43 -17.09 3.86 -10.53
CA ALA A 43 -16.58 5.03 -11.24
C ALA A 43 -15.37 5.65 -10.52
N TYR A 44 -15.30 5.58 -9.18
CA TYR A 44 -14.09 5.93 -8.43
C TYR A 44 -12.95 4.95 -8.73
N MET A 45 -13.22 3.64 -8.70
CA MET A 45 -12.23 2.62 -9.08
C MET A 45 -11.75 2.78 -10.53
N LEU A 46 -12.64 3.09 -11.47
CA LEU A 46 -12.25 3.36 -12.87
C LEU A 46 -11.48 4.66 -13.03
N ARG A 47 -11.66 5.64 -12.12
CA ARG A 47 -10.88 6.88 -12.09
C ARG A 47 -9.47 6.62 -11.58
N LEU A 48 -9.31 5.73 -10.59
CA LEU A 48 -8.00 5.23 -10.17
C LEU A 48 -7.25 4.58 -11.34
N TYR A 49 -7.93 3.97 -12.32
CA TYR A 49 -7.28 3.39 -13.51
C TYR A 49 -7.00 4.39 -14.65
N ARG A 50 -7.63 5.58 -14.66
CA ARG A 50 -7.66 6.49 -15.83
C ARG A 50 -6.71 7.68 -15.75
N ASP A 51 -6.44 8.22 -14.57
CA ASP A 51 -5.37 9.20 -14.38
C ASP A 51 -4.04 8.45 -14.17
N PRO A 52 -2.89 8.96 -14.65
CA PRO A 52 -1.61 8.29 -14.42
C PRO A 52 -1.36 8.28 -12.92
N LEU A 53 -1.70 7.16 -12.27
CA LEU A 53 -1.43 6.93 -10.86
C LEU A 53 0.04 7.27 -10.63
N LEU A 54 0.31 8.11 -9.63
CA LEU A 54 1.58 8.11 -8.93
C LEU A 54 1.90 6.63 -8.66
N ARG A 55 2.94 6.13 -9.32
CA ARG A 55 3.20 4.68 -9.41
C ARG A 55 3.89 4.24 -8.12
N ALA A 56 3.08 4.15 -7.06
CA ALA A 56 3.51 3.67 -5.76
C ALA A 56 3.32 2.15 -5.65
N ASP A 57 4.33 1.45 -5.15
CA ASP A 57 4.27 0.01 -4.86
C ASP A 57 3.36 -0.28 -3.65
N ILE A 58 3.33 0.63 -2.68
CA ILE A 58 2.65 0.47 -1.39
C ILE A 58 1.73 1.67 -1.18
N ILE A 59 0.46 1.39 -0.87
CA ILE A 59 -0.53 2.40 -0.48
C ILE A 59 -1.06 2.05 0.90
N ARG A 60 -0.84 2.94 1.88
CA ARG A 60 -1.32 2.78 3.27
C ARG A 60 -2.38 3.82 3.59
N SER A 61 -3.45 3.38 4.24
CA SER A 61 -4.51 4.23 4.76
C SER A 61 -4.53 4.10 6.28
N LEU A 62 -4.17 5.16 6.98
CA LEU A 62 -4.13 5.20 8.45
C LEU A 62 -5.29 6.05 8.96
N GLN A 63 -6.09 5.48 9.86
CA GLN A 63 -7.11 6.23 10.58
C GLN A 63 -6.48 6.92 11.79
N ALA A 64 -6.82 8.19 12.02
CA ALA A 64 -6.37 8.88 13.22
C ALA A 64 -6.97 8.21 14.46
N GLN A 65 -6.13 7.95 15.46
CA GLN A 65 -6.56 7.44 16.76
C GLN A 65 -7.08 8.56 17.65
N ASP A 66 -6.50 9.74 17.50
CA ASP A 66 -6.85 10.93 18.25
C ASP A 66 -6.69 12.17 17.37
N VAL A 67 -7.57 13.14 17.60
CA VAL A 67 -7.66 14.38 16.84
C VAL A 67 -7.98 15.51 17.80
N GLU A 68 -7.17 16.56 17.80
CA GLU A 68 -7.37 17.73 18.64
C GLU A 68 -7.29 18.99 17.79
N VAL A 69 -8.31 19.85 17.89
CA VAL A 69 -8.41 21.07 17.09
C VAL A 69 -8.63 22.25 18.02
N GLU A 70 -7.61 23.08 18.15
CA GLU A 70 -7.61 24.30 18.96
C GLU A 70 -7.32 25.51 18.07
N GLY A 71 -8.38 26.13 17.53
CA GLY A 71 -8.28 27.27 16.63
C GLY A 71 -7.49 26.95 15.35
N GLN A 72 -6.26 27.48 15.26
CA GLN A 72 -5.33 27.27 14.14
C GLN A 72 -4.36 26.10 14.37
N LYS A 73 -4.33 25.53 15.58
CA LYS A 73 -3.44 24.41 15.93
C LYS A 73 -4.21 23.09 15.88
N TRP A 74 -3.82 22.23 14.96
CA TRP A 74 -4.50 20.97 14.67
C TRP A 74 -3.51 19.82 14.91
N THR A 75 -3.91 18.86 15.72
CA THR A 75 -3.07 17.75 16.14
C THR A 75 -3.73 16.44 15.74
N PHE A 76 -2.95 15.52 15.17
CA PHE A 76 -3.40 14.21 14.71
C PHE A 76 -2.46 13.12 15.23
N ALA A 77 -3.01 12.05 15.81
CA ALA A 77 -2.23 10.89 16.24
C ALA A 77 -2.54 9.68 15.35
N PHE A 78 -1.50 9.00 14.86
CA PHE A 78 -1.61 7.80 14.03
C PHE A 78 -0.72 6.67 14.57
N ASP A 79 -1.09 5.43 14.24
CA ASP A 79 -0.18 4.30 14.45
C ASP A 79 0.82 4.18 13.31
N PHE A 80 2.11 4.32 13.60
CA PHE A 80 3.23 4.12 12.67
C PHE A 80 4.08 2.90 13.04
N SER A 81 3.59 2.02 13.93
CA SER A 81 4.32 0.81 14.37
C SER A 81 4.62 -0.16 13.21
N PHE A 82 3.97 0.01 12.05
CA PHE A 82 4.22 -0.75 10.84
C PHE A 82 5.52 -0.36 10.12
N LEU A 83 6.16 0.77 10.47
CA LEU A 83 7.41 1.25 9.88
C LEU A 83 8.58 0.34 10.28
N SER A 84 8.61 -0.86 9.71
CA SER A 84 9.64 -1.88 9.92
C SER A 84 10.74 -1.84 8.86
N GLN A 85 10.52 -1.07 7.78
CA GLN A 85 11.37 -1.04 6.60
C GLN A 85 11.54 0.36 6.03
N GLU A 86 12.66 0.55 5.35
CA GLU A 86 12.95 1.76 4.58
C GLU A 86 12.09 1.80 3.32
N GLU A 87 11.29 2.86 3.19
CA GLU A 87 10.40 3.11 2.07
C GLU A 87 10.64 4.52 1.51
N ASP A 88 10.61 4.66 0.19
CA ASP A 88 10.68 5.95 -0.49
C ASP A 88 9.27 6.52 -0.65
N LEU A 89 8.91 7.51 0.18
CA LEU A 89 7.62 8.19 0.09
C LEU A 89 7.52 9.03 -1.20
N GLU A 90 6.61 8.68 -2.09
CA GLU A 90 6.31 9.45 -3.31
C GLU A 90 5.29 10.57 -3.02
N TRP A 91 4.25 10.25 -2.25
CA TRP A 91 3.15 11.17 -1.97
C TRP A 91 2.48 10.85 -0.64
N ALA A 92 2.06 11.88 0.10
CA ALA A 92 1.21 11.71 1.26
C ALA A 92 0.15 12.81 1.33
N GLU A 93 -1.07 12.40 1.67
CA GLU A 93 -2.19 13.33 1.82
C GLU A 93 -2.98 13.01 3.10
N LEU A 94 -3.32 14.07 3.82
CA LEU A 94 -4.18 14.02 4.99
C LEU A 94 -5.58 14.48 4.57
N ARG A 95 -6.55 13.58 4.71
CA ARG A 95 -7.96 13.79 4.35
C ARG A 95 -8.79 13.95 5.61
N LEU A 96 -9.51 15.06 5.71
CA LEU A 96 -10.41 15.35 6.84
C LEU A 96 -11.84 15.46 6.34
N GLN A 97 -12.72 14.65 6.89
CA GLN A 97 -14.15 14.78 6.66
C GLN A 97 -14.75 15.75 7.69
N LEU A 98 -15.34 16.84 7.21
CA LEU A 98 -15.88 17.90 8.06
C LEU A 98 -17.37 17.65 8.29
N SER A 99 -17.77 17.43 9.54
CA SER A 99 -19.17 17.25 9.95
C SER A 99 -19.98 18.55 9.89
N SER A 100 -19.30 19.70 9.92
CA SER A 100 -19.83 21.07 9.84
C SER A 100 -18.81 21.95 9.13
N PRO A 101 -19.20 23.00 8.38
CA PRO A 101 -18.25 23.96 7.82
C PRO A 101 -17.41 24.57 8.96
N VAL A 102 -16.12 24.21 8.99
CA VAL A 102 -15.13 24.87 9.84
C VAL A 102 -14.78 26.18 9.15
N ASN A 103 -15.02 27.31 9.82
CA ASN A 103 -14.54 28.60 9.33
C ASN A 103 -13.02 28.61 9.44
N LEU A 104 -12.36 28.25 8.34
CA LEU A 104 -10.92 28.41 8.22
C LEU A 104 -10.61 29.92 8.31
N PRO A 105 -9.64 30.33 9.15
CA PRO A 105 -9.24 31.73 9.23
C PRO A 105 -8.73 32.16 7.85
N SER A 106 -9.29 33.26 7.31
CA SER A 106 -9.16 33.58 5.88
C SER A 106 -7.73 33.88 5.41
N GLU A 107 -6.78 34.16 6.33
CA GLU A 107 -5.40 34.52 5.95
C GLU A 107 -4.27 33.92 6.82
N ALA A 108 -4.59 33.26 7.94
CA ALA A 108 -3.56 32.73 8.84
C ALA A 108 -3.21 31.27 8.50
N PRO A 109 -1.92 30.87 8.56
CA PRO A 109 -1.52 29.49 8.33
C PRO A 109 -2.03 28.56 9.44
N LEU A 110 -2.44 27.36 9.06
CA LEU A 110 -2.81 26.30 9.99
C LEU A 110 -1.54 25.61 10.49
N SER A 111 -1.39 25.43 11.80
CA SER A 111 -0.29 24.67 12.40
C SER A 111 -0.72 23.22 12.59
N ILE A 112 -0.05 22.29 11.92
CA ILE A 112 -0.38 20.87 11.94
C ILE A 112 0.71 20.11 12.70
N GLU A 113 0.30 19.35 13.72
CA GLU A 113 1.15 18.44 14.48
C GLU A 113 0.72 16.99 14.22
N ILE A 114 1.68 16.14 13.85
CA ILE A 114 1.46 14.70 13.65
C ILE A 114 2.22 13.94 14.71
N PHE A 115 1.53 13.05 15.41
CA PHE A 115 2.07 12.16 16.43
C PHE A 115 1.99 10.70 16.01
N HIS A 116 2.99 9.93 16.41
CA HIS A 116 2.91 8.48 16.49
C HIS A 116 2.35 8.07 17.86
N GLN A 117 1.30 7.27 17.85
CA GLN A 117 0.73 6.66 19.04
C GLN A 117 0.49 5.16 18.77
N PRO A 118 1.14 4.25 19.49
CA PRO A 118 0.87 2.82 19.39
C PRO A 118 -0.57 2.49 19.80
N LYS A 119 -1.23 1.61 19.06
CA LYS A 119 -2.58 1.17 19.42
C LYS A 119 -2.52 0.29 20.69
N LEU A 120 -3.14 0.73 21.77
CA LEU A 120 -3.25 -0.03 23.03
C LEU A 120 -4.34 -1.11 22.92
N ASP A 121 -4.04 -2.30 23.42
CA ASP A 121 -5.00 -3.39 23.58
C ASP A 121 -6.14 -2.97 24.51
N MET A 122 -7.37 -3.22 24.08
CA MET A 122 -8.63 -2.81 24.71
C MET A 122 -8.90 -3.38 26.12
N GLU A 123 -7.95 -4.10 26.72
CA GLU A 123 -8.07 -4.71 28.05
C GLU A 123 -7.32 -3.96 29.16
N GLN A 124 -6.66 -2.83 28.89
CA GLN A 124 -5.98 -2.05 29.93
C GLN A 124 -6.75 -0.79 30.36
N ASP A 125 -6.65 -0.53 31.67
CA ASP A 125 -7.38 0.46 32.47
C ASP A 125 -7.35 1.87 31.84
N PRO A 126 -8.48 2.61 31.79
CA PRO A 126 -8.55 3.99 31.26
C PRO A 126 -7.64 5.03 31.93
N THR A 127 -6.84 4.63 32.93
CA THR A 127 -5.85 5.46 33.63
C THR A 127 -4.44 5.34 33.05
N SER A 128 -4.19 4.46 32.07
CA SER A 128 -2.86 4.28 31.50
C SER A 128 -2.44 5.47 30.63
N CYS A 129 -1.33 6.09 31.00
CA CYS A 129 -0.62 7.10 30.23
C CYS A 129 -0.36 6.62 28.79
N GLN A 130 -0.91 7.29 27.79
CA GLN A 130 -0.63 6.97 26.39
C GLN A 130 0.65 7.66 25.96
N GLU A 131 1.70 6.90 25.68
CA GLU A 131 2.94 7.42 25.13
C GLU A 131 2.70 7.84 23.68
N ARG A 132 2.94 9.11 23.39
CA ARG A 132 2.91 9.67 22.04
C ARG A 132 4.27 10.29 21.70
N LEU A 133 4.69 10.12 20.45
CA LEU A 133 5.91 10.71 19.91
C LEU A 133 5.56 11.71 18.81
N ARG A 134 6.08 12.94 18.89
CA ARG A 134 5.87 13.93 17.84
C ARG A 134 6.70 13.56 16.61
N MET A 135 6.02 13.24 15.51
CA MET A 135 6.63 12.97 14.21
C MET A 135 7.00 14.29 13.53
N ASP A 136 6.05 15.22 13.39
CA ASP A 136 6.34 16.49 12.72
C ASP A 136 5.43 17.62 13.20
N LEU A 137 5.87 18.85 13.00
CA LEU A 137 5.16 20.10 13.21
C LEU A 137 5.44 21.01 12.02
N PHE A 138 4.40 21.33 11.25
CA PHE A 138 4.52 22.16 10.05
C PHE A 138 3.31 23.08 9.87
N ALA A 139 3.51 24.17 9.14
CA ALA A 139 2.46 25.14 8.84
C ALA A 139 1.93 24.95 7.42
N VAL A 140 0.61 24.97 7.24
CA VAL A 140 -0.04 24.89 5.93
C VAL A 140 -0.80 26.17 5.65
N THR A 141 -0.50 26.80 4.52
CA THR A 141 -1.26 27.96 4.04
C THR A 141 -2.61 27.50 3.48
N PRO A 142 -3.69 28.27 3.69
CA PRO A 142 -5.01 27.95 3.14
C PRO A 142 -5.03 27.73 1.62
N SER A 143 -4.09 28.33 0.88
CA SER A 143 -3.90 28.16 -0.58
C SER A 143 -3.47 26.75 -1.01
N HIS A 144 -2.88 25.94 -0.12
CA HIS A 144 -2.48 24.56 -0.41
C HIS A 144 -3.55 23.54 0.01
N VAL A 145 -4.68 24.03 0.56
CA VAL A 145 -5.82 23.20 0.91
C VAL A 145 -6.64 22.93 -0.34
N THR A 146 -6.80 21.65 -0.68
CA THR A 146 -7.71 21.25 -1.75
C THR A 146 -8.98 20.64 -1.16
N PHE A 147 -10.10 20.78 -1.87
CA PHE A 147 -11.37 20.19 -1.46
C PHE A 147 -11.80 19.15 -2.48
N SER A 148 -12.11 17.95 -2.01
CA SER A 148 -12.59 16.85 -2.85
C SER A 148 -13.77 16.18 -2.18
N SER A 149 -14.93 16.20 -2.84
CA SER A 149 -16.13 15.46 -2.43
C SER A 149 -16.59 15.68 -0.98
N GLY A 150 -16.42 16.89 -0.43
CA GLY A 150 -16.78 17.22 0.96
C GLY A 150 -15.68 16.95 2.00
N SER A 151 -14.50 16.51 1.56
CA SER A 151 -13.30 16.37 2.40
C SER A 151 -12.28 17.46 2.10
N MET A 152 -11.65 17.94 3.15
CA MET A 152 -10.45 18.78 3.09
C MET A 152 -9.24 17.87 2.88
N VAL A 153 -8.37 18.20 1.92
CA VAL A 153 -7.18 17.40 1.58
C VAL A 153 -5.94 18.28 1.66
N LEU A 154 -4.97 17.81 2.44
CA LEU A 154 -3.71 18.49 2.74
C LEU A 154 -2.54 17.63 2.28
N GLU A 155 -1.67 18.16 1.45
CA GLU A 155 -0.42 17.49 1.08
C GLU A 155 0.55 17.51 2.27
N VAL A 156 1.01 16.33 2.68
CA VAL A 156 1.91 16.13 3.83
C VAL A 156 3.14 15.29 3.48
N THR A 157 3.49 15.24 2.18
CA THR A 157 4.61 14.46 1.65
C THR A 157 5.95 14.83 2.28
N ARG A 158 6.32 16.12 2.25
CA ARG A 158 7.64 16.57 2.73
C ARG A 158 7.85 16.28 4.23
N PRO A 159 6.91 16.65 5.13
CA PRO A 159 7.03 16.34 6.56
C PRO A 159 7.26 14.84 6.83
N LEU A 160 6.50 13.96 6.17
CA LEU A 160 6.55 12.53 6.45
C LEU A 160 7.72 11.80 5.77
N SER A 161 8.28 12.36 4.70
CA SER A 161 9.35 11.72 3.90
C SER A 161 10.59 11.35 4.70
N LYS A 162 10.96 12.14 5.73
CA LYS A 162 12.13 11.88 6.58
C LYS A 162 12.00 10.57 7.35
N TRP A 163 10.80 10.29 7.85
CA TRP A 163 10.52 9.19 8.77
C TRP A 163 10.44 7.84 8.07
N LEU A 164 9.88 7.80 6.87
CA LEU A 164 9.79 6.57 6.08
C LEU A 164 11.15 6.12 5.51
N LYS A 165 12.07 7.06 5.29
CA LYS A 165 13.44 6.75 4.84
C LYS A 165 14.35 6.21 5.94
N HIS A 166 14.08 6.52 7.22
CA HIS A 166 14.97 6.16 8.33
C HIS A 166 14.17 5.64 9.55
N PRO A 167 13.47 4.50 9.44
CA PRO A 167 12.63 3.96 10.52
C PRO A 167 13.43 3.59 11.78
N ARG A 168 14.71 3.23 11.63
CA ARG A 168 15.58 2.92 12.79
C ARG A 168 15.90 4.14 13.64
N GLU A 169 16.06 5.32 13.02
CA GLU A 169 16.27 6.56 13.76
C GLU A 169 15.04 6.93 14.59
N LEU A 170 13.84 6.66 14.07
CA LEU A 170 12.59 6.81 14.81
C LEU A 170 12.58 5.88 16.02
N GLN A 171 12.92 4.61 15.85
CA GLN A 171 12.97 3.63 16.94
C GLN A 171 14.01 4.02 18.02
N GLU A 172 15.15 4.56 17.63
CA GLU A 172 16.15 5.08 18.59
C GLU A 172 15.74 6.40 19.26
N GLN A 173 14.93 7.24 18.60
CA GLN A 173 14.35 8.43 19.21
C GLN A 173 13.24 8.07 20.20
N MET A 174 12.41 7.08 19.86
CA MET A 174 11.43 6.47 20.77
C MET A 174 12.08 5.92 22.05
N ALA A 175 13.30 5.36 21.94
CA ALA A 175 14.03 4.87 23.11
C ALA A 175 14.69 5.98 23.95
N ARG A 176 14.89 7.18 23.41
CA ARG A 176 15.65 8.28 24.04
C ARG A 176 14.78 9.38 24.64
N GLN A 177 13.58 9.61 24.12
CA GLN A 177 12.63 10.58 24.68
C GLN A 177 11.61 9.86 25.57
N ALA A 178 11.50 10.28 26.83
CA ALA A 178 10.38 9.91 27.67
C ALA A 178 9.10 10.42 27.00
N GLY A 179 8.19 9.50 26.63
CA GLY A 179 6.93 9.85 25.98
C GLY A 179 6.17 10.90 26.80
N GLU A 180 5.63 11.92 26.15
CA GLU A 180 4.74 12.87 26.82
C GLU A 180 3.47 12.14 27.21
N CYS A 181 3.13 12.18 28.49
CA CYS A 181 1.94 11.52 28.99
C CYS A 181 0.69 12.26 28.52
N TRP A 182 -0.14 11.60 27.70
CA TRP A 182 -1.36 12.23 27.19
C TRP A 182 -2.64 11.62 27.77
N GLN A 183 -3.63 12.48 28.02
CA GLN A 183 -4.96 12.13 28.52
C GLN A 183 -6.01 12.45 27.46
N ARG A 184 -6.98 11.55 27.31
CA ARG A 184 -8.00 11.59 26.26
C ARG A 184 -8.90 12.84 26.37
N SER A 185 -8.80 13.76 25.41
CA SER A 185 -9.68 14.94 25.31
C SER A 185 -11.11 14.59 24.83
N PRO A 186 -12.11 15.45 25.08
CA PRO A 186 -13.46 15.29 24.54
C PRO A 186 -13.47 15.22 23.00
N ARG A 187 -14.38 14.40 22.45
CA ARG A 187 -14.43 14.12 21.00
C ARG A 187 -14.52 15.41 20.15
N PRO A 188 -13.62 15.59 19.17
CA PRO A 188 -13.63 16.75 18.28
C PRO A 188 -14.79 16.71 17.27
N PRO A 189 -15.11 17.82 16.59
CA PRO A 189 -16.13 17.88 15.54
C PRO A 189 -15.76 17.14 14.24
N ILE A 190 -14.51 16.66 14.13
CA ILE A 190 -14.00 15.91 12.99
C ILE A 190 -14.09 14.42 13.32
N THR A 191 -14.92 13.68 12.59
CA THR A 191 -15.17 12.25 12.89
C THR A 191 -14.23 11.31 12.13
N ASP A 192 -13.74 11.71 10.95
CA ASP A 192 -12.99 10.82 10.06
C ASP A 192 -11.77 11.54 9.45
N VAL A 193 -10.61 11.32 10.07
CA VAL A 193 -9.30 11.75 9.54
C VAL A 193 -8.53 10.53 9.04
N LEU A 194 -8.14 10.59 7.78
CA LEU A 194 -7.39 9.54 7.10
C LEU A 194 -6.08 10.11 6.56
N LEU A 195 -4.97 9.46 6.88
CA LEU A 195 -3.67 9.71 6.28
C LEU A 195 -3.40 8.64 5.22
N MET A 196 -3.30 9.08 3.97
CA MET A 196 -2.94 8.22 2.84
C MET A 196 -1.45 8.41 2.53
N LEU A 197 -0.72 7.30 2.48
CA LEU A 197 0.70 7.26 2.14
C LEU A 197 0.88 6.44 0.87
N TYR A 198 1.63 6.96 -0.08
CA TYR A 198 1.99 6.32 -1.35
C TYR A 198 3.51 6.24 -1.38
N SER A 199 4.04 5.04 -1.20
CA SER A 199 5.47 4.79 -1.08
C SER A 199 5.94 3.67 -1.99
N ASN A 200 7.25 3.64 -2.23
CA ASN A 200 7.94 2.62 -2.99
C ASN A 200 8.92 1.86 -2.10
N LEU A 201 9.08 0.57 -2.37
CA LEU A 201 10.18 -0.19 -1.78
C LEU A 201 11.50 0.34 -2.34
N SER A 202 12.54 0.39 -1.49
CA SER A 202 13.88 0.76 -1.94
C SER A 202 14.35 -0.17 -3.07
N GLN A 203 15.24 0.32 -3.94
CA GLN A 203 15.80 -0.49 -5.02
C GLN A 203 16.50 -1.76 -4.53
N GLU A 204 17.07 -1.74 -3.33
CA GLU A 204 17.75 -2.90 -2.74
C GLU A 204 16.73 -3.95 -2.26
N GLN A 205 15.64 -3.54 -1.61
CA GLN A 205 14.56 -4.44 -1.20
C GLN A 205 13.77 -5.00 -2.38
N ARG A 206 13.55 -4.21 -3.45
CA ARG A 206 12.98 -4.73 -4.70
C ARG A 206 13.86 -5.80 -5.33
N ARG A 207 15.19 -5.72 -5.18
CA ARG A 207 16.14 -6.72 -5.68
C ARG A 207 16.24 -7.97 -4.80
N LEU A 208 16.03 -7.83 -3.50
CA LEU A 208 16.08 -8.92 -2.52
C LEU A 208 14.76 -9.71 -2.40
N GLY A 209 13.74 -9.39 -3.19
CA GLY A 209 12.47 -10.12 -3.18
C GLY A 209 11.50 -9.71 -2.06
N GLY A 210 11.69 -8.54 -1.44
CA GLY A 210 10.93 -8.08 -0.26
C GLY A 210 9.43 -7.77 -0.45
N SER A 211 8.79 -8.30 -1.49
CA SER A 211 7.34 -8.16 -1.76
C SER A 211 6.65 -9.51 -1.95
N THR A 212 7.04 -10.52 -1.15
CA THR A 212 6.24 -11.76 -1.07
C THR A 212 5.02 -11.53 -0.19
N LEU A 213 3.89 -12.14 -0.56
CA LEU A 213 2.65 -12.09 0.21
C LEU A 213 2.82 -12.69 1.60
N LEU A 214 3.76 -13.64 1.76
CA LEU A 214 4.16 -14.19 3.05
C LEU A 214 4.71 -13.08 3.95
N TRP A 215 5.67 -12.30 3.46
CA TRP A 215 6.24 -11.19 4.20
C TRP A 215 5.19 -10.13 4.56
N GLU A 216 4.32 -9.75 3.62
CA GLU A 216 3.22 -8.81 3.88
C GLU A 216 2.23 -9.33 4.93
N ALA A 217 1.92 -10.63 4.90
CA ALA A 217 1.04 -11.25 5.86
C ALA A 217 1.66 -11.25 7.26
N GLU A 218 2.92 -11.66 7.39
CA GLU A 218 3.64 -11.73 8.68
C GLU A 218 3.90 -10.34 9.29
N SER A 219 4.16 -9.33 8.47
CA SER A 219 4.37 -7.95 8.91
C SER A 219 3.07 -7.16 9.16
N SER A 220 1.91 -7.75 8.83
CA SER A 220 0.63 -7.08 9.08
C SER A 220 0.29 -7.05 10.58
N TRP A 221 -0.21 -5.90 11.05
CA TRP A 221 -0.78 -5.72 12.40
C TRP A 221 -1.71 -6.88 12.83
N ARG A 222 -2.50 -7.41 11.89
CA ARG A 222 -3.45 -8.51 12.15
C ARG A 222 -2.76 -9.84 12.48
N ALA A 223 -1.55 -10.09 11.95
CA ALA A 223 -0.78 -11.27 12.32
C ALA A 223 -0.24 -11.16 13.76
N GLN A 224 0.10 -9.94 14.20
CA GLN A 224 0.59 -9.65 15.56
C GLN A 224 -0.51 -9.84 16.63
N GLU A 225 -1.76 -9.38 16.37
CA GLU A 225 -2.93 -9.71 17.20
C GLU A 225 -3.18 -11.23 17.27
N GLY A 226 -2.96 -11.95 16.16
CA GLY A 226 -3.13 -13.40 16.07
C GLY A 226 -2.11 -14.22 16.85
N GLN A 227 -0.88 -13.72 17.04
CA GLN A 227 0.18 -14.41 17.79
C GLN A 227 -0.16 -14.55 19.29
N LEU A 228 -0.82 -13.55 19.89
CA LEU A 228 -1.35 -13.63 21.27
C LEU A 228 -2.40 -14.75 21.44
N SER A 229 -3.17 -15.04 20.38
CA SER A 229 -4.10 -16.17 20.32
C SER A 229 -3.38 -17.50 20.05
N GLN A 230 -2.34 -17.49 19.23
CA GLN A 230 -1.57 -18.67 18.81
C GLN A 230 -0.76 -19.29 19.96
N GLU A 231 -0.31 -18.50 20.95
CA GLU A 231 0.31 -19.02 22.17
C GLU A 231 -0.62 -19.93 22.98
N ARG A 232 -1.94 -19.70 22.94
CA ARG A 232 -2.92 -20.61 23.56
C ARG A 232 -3.10 -21.90 22.76
N SER A 233 -2.95 -21.87 21.43
CA SER A 233 -3.08 -23.05 20.56
C SER A 233 -1.81 -23.91 20.46
N ARG A 234 -0.62 -23.35 20.76
CA ARG A 234 0.66 -24.08 20.80
C ARG A 234 0.70 -25.23 21.80
N ARG A 235 -0.26 -25.31 22.74
CA ARG A 235 -0.39 -26.43 23.68
C ARG A 235 -0.99 -27.70 23.05
N HIS A 236 -1.49 -27.68 21.81
CA HIS A 236 -2.27 -28.81 21.28
C HIS A 236 -1.85 -29.48 19.96
N ARG A 237 -0.78 -29.08 19.27
CA ARG A 237 -0.28 -29.90 18.13
C ARG A 237 1.23 -29.78 17.96
N ARG A 238 1.98 -30.67 18.64
CA ARG A 238 3.32 -31.05 18.21
C ARG A 238 3.19 -31.96 16.99
N HIS A 239 2.91 -31.39 15.82
CA HIS A 239 3.28 -32.10 14.59
C HIS A 239 4.80 -32.12 14.55
N ARG A 240 5.38 -33.32 14.56
CA ARG A 240 6.82 -33.52 14.36
C ARG A 240 7.15 -32.87 13.02
N LEU A 241 7.97 -31.82 13.03
CA LEU A 241 8.62 -31.35 11.82
C LEU A 241 9.35 -32.57 11.22
N PRO A 242 9.20 -32.84 9.90
CA PRO A 242 9.99 -33.86 9.24
C PRO A 242 11.48 -33.60 9.51
N ASP A 243 12.27 -34.67 9.62
CA ASP A 243 13.73 -34.53 9.64
C ASP A 243 14.15 -33.66 8.45
N GLY A 244 15.09 -32.73 8.63
CA GLY A 244 15.47 -31.77 7.59
C GLY A 244 15.98 -32.45 6.30
N SER A 245 16.33 -33.73 6.38
CA SER A 245 16.67 -34.59 5.26
C SER A 245 15.48 -34.94 4.33
N GLN A 246 14.24 -34.79 4.79
CA GLN A 246 13.01 -35.09 4.03
C GLN A 246 12.40 -33.85 3.38
N LEU A 247 12.86 -32.65 3.72
CA LEU A 247 12.36 -31.40 3.17
C LEU A 247 12.90 -31.14 1.76
N CYS A 248 12.16 -30.33 1.00
CA CYS A 248 12.51 -29.97 -0.38
C CYS A 248 13.96 -29.46 -0.49
N ARG A 249 14.76 -30.16 -1.30
CA ARG A 249 16.18 -29.86 -1.48
C ARG A 249 16.71 -30.31 -2.84
N LYS A 250 17.85 -29.74 -3.22
CA LYS A 250 18.63 -30.18 -4.37
C LYS A 250 19.44 -31.43 -4.04
N VAL A 251 19.26 -32.49 -4.82
CA VAL A 251 20.02 -33.74 -4.71
C VAL A 251 20.81 -34.03 -5.98
N LYS A 252 21.90 -34.81 -5.88
CA LYS A 252 22.72 -35.20 -7.04
C LYS A 252 21.91 -36.10 -7.98
N PHE A 253 22.02 -35.83 -9.28
CA PHE A 253 21.40 -36.62 -10.34
C PHE A 253 22.35 -36.61 -11.54
N GLN A 254 23.06 -37.73 -11.73
CA GLN A 254 24.02 -37.87 -12.81
C GLN A 254 23.28 -38.34 -14.07
N VAL A 255 23.51 -37.62 -15.16
CA VAL A 255 23.07 -37.99 -16.51
C VAL A 255 24.28 -38.51 -17.26
N ASP A 256 24.14 -39.70 -17.84
CA ASP A 256 25.12 -40.31 -18.74
C ASP A 256 24.48 -40.48 -20.12
N PHE A 257 25.01 -39.77 -21.10
CA PHE A 257 24.46 -39.78 -22.45
C PHE A 257 24.59 -41.13 -23.13
N ASN A 258 25.55 -41.97 -22.73
CA ASN A 258 25.66 -43.32 -23.25
C ASN A 258 24.49 -44.20 -22.80
N GLN A 259 24.01 -44.01 -21.56
CA GLN A 259 22.92 -44.80 -20.98
C GLN A 259 21.56 -44.47 -21.60
N ILE A 260 21.36 -43.22 -22.06
CA ILE A 260 20.12 -42.79 -22.73
C ILE A 260 20.18 -42.91 -24.26
N GLY A 261 21.23 -43.54 -24.81
CA GLY A 261 21.39 -43.78 -26.24
C GLY A 261 21.84 -42.56 -27.06
N TRP A 262 22.30 -41.49 -26.41
CA TRP A 262 22.75 -40.25 -27.05
C TRP A 262 24.28 -40.14 -27.14
N GLY A 263 25.00 -41.10 -26.57
CA GLY A 263 26.46 -41.10 -26.50
C GLY A 263 27.18 -41.16 -27.85
N SER A 264 26.51 -41.59 -28.92
CA SER A 264 27.07 -41.63 -30.28
C SER A 264 27.19 -40.26 -30.93
N TRP A 265 26.24 -39.35 -30.66
CA TRP A 265 26.19 -38.04 -31.30
C TRP A 265 26.62 -36.90 -30.36
N ILE A 266 26.52 -37.06 -29.04
CA ILE A 266 27.09 -36.10 -28.07
C ILE A 266 28.57 -36.39 -27.86
N ILE A 267 29.45 -35.46 -28.25
CA ILE A 267 30.91 -35.59 -28.09
C ILE A 267 31.32 -35.25 -26.66
N TYR A 268 30.86 -34.12 -26.12
CA TYR A 268 31.21 -33.65 -24.76
C TYR A 268 30.11 -32.75 -24.16
N PRO A 269 29.84 -32.84 -22.84
CA PRO A 269 30.33 -33.87 -21.92
C PRO A 269 29.62 -35.20 -22.17
N LYS A 270 30.27 -36.33 -21.85
CA LYS A 270 29.62 -37.66 -21.90
C LYS A 270 28.71 -37.93 -20.72
N GLN A 271 29.03 -37.32 -19.57
CA GLN A 271 28.25 -37.38 -18.36
C GLN A 271 28.31 -36.03 -17.63
N TYR A 272 27.24 -35.66 -16.94
CA TYR A 272 27.22 -34.46 -16.12
C TYR A 272 26.19 -34.57 -14.98
N ASN A 273 26.37 -33.81 -13.92
CA ASN A 273 25.43 -33.76 -12.81
C ASN A 273 24.37 -32.70 -13.09
N ALA A 274 23.18 -33.14 -13.51
CA ALA A 274 22.04 -32.29 -13.74
C ALA A 274 21.40 -31.81 -12.44
N TYR A 275 21.59 -32.57 -11.35
CA TYR A 275 20.84 -32.42 -10.09
C TYR A 275 19.32 -32.55 -10.31
N ARG A 276 18.59 -32.79 -9.22
CA ARG A 276 17.11 -32.74 -9.24
C ARG A 276 16.59 -32.26 -7.90
N CYS A 277 15.34 -31.81 -7.89
CA CYS A 277 14.66 -31.44 -6.65
C CYS A 277 13.93 -32.66 -6.08
N GLU A 278 14.05 -32.86 -4.77
CA GLU A 278 13.42 -33.95 -4.04
C GLU A 278 13.08 -33.51 -2.62
N GLY A 279 12.00 -34.08 -2.07
CA GLY A 279 11.56 -33.86 -0.70
C GLY A 279 10.14 -33.32 -0.65
N GLU A 280 9.63 -33.22 0.57
CA GLU A 280 8.30 -32.70 0.86
C GLU A 280 8.35 -31.21 1.18
N CYS A 281 7.31 -30.48 0.76
CA CYS A 281 7.13 -29.08 1.10
C CYS A 281 6.32 -28.94 2.39
N PRO A 282 6.80 -28.17 3.38
CA PRO A 282 6.06 -27.94 4.62
C PRO A 282 4.79 -27.12 4.36
N ASN A 283 3.80 -27.28 5.24
CA ASN A 283 2.52 -26.55 5.17
C ASN A 283 2.21 -25.92 6.54
N PRO A 284 2.23 -24.59 6.67
CA PRO A 284 2.56 -23.61 5.62
C PRO A 284 4.04 -23.64 5.22
N VAL A 285 4.33 -23.18 4.01
CA VAL A 285 5.70 -23.08 3.49
C VAL A 285 6.34 -21.76 3.93
N GLY A 286 7.61 -21.80 4.32
CA GLY A 286 8.40 -20.62 4.65
C GLY A 286 9.18 -20.04 3.46
N GLU A 287 9.69 -18.82 3.64
CA GLU A 287 10.44 -18.07 2.62
C GLU A 287 11.73 -18.80 2.20
N GLU A 288 12.31 -19.63 3.08
CA GLU A 288 13.50 -20.45 2.81
C GLU A 288 13.32 -21.45 1.67
N PHE A 289 12.07 -21.75 1.27
CA PHE A 289 11.74 -22.61 0.14
C PHE A 289 11.35 -21.83 -1.12
N HIS A 290 11.60 -20.51 -1.16
CA HIS A 290 11.33 -19.62 -2.28
C HIS A 290 9.95 -19.82 -2.94
N PRO A 291 8.85 -19.83 -2.16
CA PRO A 291 7.53 -20.04 -2.71
C PRO A 291 7.07 -18.84 -3.54
N THR A 292 6.28 -19.09 -4.58
CA THR A 292 5.47 -18.01 -5.17
C THR A 292 4.34 -17.63 -4.23
N ASN A 293 3.75 -16.44 -4.39
CA ASN A 293 2.54 -16.06 -3.64
C ASN A 293 1.41 -17.11 -3.80
N HIS A 294 1.28 -17.71 -4.99
CA HIS A 294 0.31 -18.78 -5.22
C HIS A 294 0.64 -20.03 -4.39
N ALA A 295 1.90 -20.48 -4.41
CA ALA A 295 2.36 -21.63 -3.64
C ALA A 295 2.18 -21.40 -2.13
N TYR A 296 2.47 -20.20 -1.66
CA TYR A 296 2.26 -19.81 -0.26
C TYR A 296 0.78 -19.92 0.14
N ILE A 297 -0.14 -19.33 -0.62
CA ILE A 297 -1.59 -19.44 -0.38
C ILE A 297 -2.06 -20.89 -0.44
N GLN A 298 -1.57 -21.67 -1.40
CA GLN A 298 -1.91 -23.09 -1.49
C GLN A 298 -1.44 -23.85 -0.25
N SER A 299 -0.24 -23.55 0.27
CA SER A 299 0.27 -24.17 1.51
C SER A 299 -0.58 -23.83 2.74
N LEU A 300 -1.09 -22.59 2.82
CA LEU A 300 -2.02 -22.16 3.87
C LEU A 300 -3.36 -22.89 3.75
N LEU A 301 -3.93 -22.96 2.53
CA LEU A 301 -5.14 -23.73 2.28
C LEU A 301 -4.94 -25.21 2.59
N LYS A 302 -3.76 -25.77 2.30
CA LYS A 302 -3.44 -27.15 2.66
C LYS A 302 -3.40 -27.35 4.17
N HIS A 303 -2.84 -26.38 4.90
CA HIS A 303 -2.75 -26.41 6.36
C HIS A 303 -4.13 -26.37 7.02
N TYR A 304 -5.01 -25.45 6.59
CA TYR A 304 -6.33 -25.27 7.20
C TYR A 304 -7.43 -26.18 6.61
N GLN A 305 -7.32 -26.55 5.34
CA GLN A 305 -8.33 -27.31 4.57
C GLN A 305 -7.66 -28.42 3.73
N PRO A 306 -7.07 -29.45 4.37
CA PRO A 306 -6.17 -30.40 3.73
C PRO A 306 -6.78 -31.24 2.61
N HIS A 307 -8.11 -31.35 2.53
CA HIS A 307 -8.82 -32.11 1.50
C HIS A 307 -9.18 -31.29 0.26
N ARG A 308 -9.05 -29.96 0.29
CA ARG A 308 -9.41 -29.09 -0.84
C ARG A 308 -8.29 -28.92 -1.86
N VAL A 309 -7.04 -28.98 -1.41
CA VAL A 309 -5.87 -28.73 -2.25
C VAL A 309 -4.76 -29.76 -1.99
N PRO A 310 -3.93 -30.08 -3.00
CA PRO A 310 -2.70 -30.83 -2.79
C PRO A 310 -1.64 -29.97 -2.09
N SER A 311 -0.63 -30.62 -1.51
CA SER A 311 0.58 -29.92 -1.04
C SER A 311 1.33 -29.32 -2.23
N THR A 312 2.08 -28.25 -2.00
CA THR A 312 3.01 -27.70 -3.00
C THR A 312 4.10 -28.72 -3.36
N CYS A 313 4.62 -28.63 -4.57
CA CYS A 313 5.60 -29.57 -5.10
C CYS A 313 7.03 -29.01 -5.01
N CYS A 314 8.00 -29.89 -4.72
CA CYS A 314 9.41 -29.52 -4.74
C CYS A 314 9.93 -29.49 -6.19
N ALA A 315 10.25 -28.30 -6.71
CA ALA A 315 10.60 -28.08 -8.10
C ALA A 315 11.81 -27.11 -8.26
N PRO A 316 12.51 -27.13 -9.40
CA PRO A 316 13.58 -26.17 -9.67
C PRO A 316 13.04 -24.75 -9.73
N VAL A 317 13.63 -23.83 -8.97
CA VAL A 317 13.35 -22.39 -9.04
C VAL A 317 14.44 -21.63 -9.80
N LYS A 318 15.62 -22.24 -9.92
CA LYS A 318 16.74 -21.70 -10.68
C LYS A 318 17.55 -22.79 -11.35
N THR A 319 17.93 -22.53 -12.58
CA THR A 319 18.62 -23.46 -13.46
C THR A 319 19.77 -22.74 -14.18
N LYS A 320 20.80 -23.49 -14.57
CA LYS A 320 21.91 -22.98 -15.38
C LYS A 320 22.03 -23.75 -16.70
N PRO A 321 22.58 -23.10 -17.74
CA PRO A 321 22.80 -23.76 -19.02
C PRO A 321 23.93 -24.80 -18.96
N LEU A 322 23.92 -25.73 -19.91
CA LEU A 322 25.01 -26.67 -20.18
C LEU A 322 25.54 -26.46 -21.60
N SER A 323 26.84 -26.23 -21.71
CA SER A 323 27.56 -26.22 -22.99
C SER A 323 27.74 -27.64 -23.49
N MET A 324 27.29 -27.94 -24.70
CA MET A 324 27.38 -29.27 -25.31
C MET A 324 28.04 -29.18 -26.68
N LEU A 325 28.96 -30.11 -26.92
CA LEU A 325 29.59 -30.38 -28.21
C LEU A 325 28.98 -31.65 -28.79
N TYR A 326 28.33 -31.57 -29.95
CA TYR A 326 27.65 -32.70 -30.56
C TYR A 326 27.69 -32.68 -32.09
N VAL A 327 27.38 -33.81 -32.70
CA VAL A 327 27.31 -33.99 -34.14
C VAL A 327 25.86 -33.89 -34.60
N GLU A 328 25.60 -32.99 -35.53
CA GLU A 328 24.31 -32.85 -36.20
C GLU A 328 24.53 -32.74 -37.71
N ASN A 329 23.86 -33.59 -38.50
CA ASN A 329 23.94 -33.59 -39.96
C ASN A 329 25.39 -33.61 -40.50
N GLY A 330 26.29 -34.36 -39.83
CA GLY A 330 27.71 -34.47 -40.20
C GLY A 330 28.57 -33.27 -39.83
N ARG A 331 28.04 -32.26 -39.12
CA ARG A 331 28.78 -31.10 -38.61
C ARG A 331 28.92 -31.19 -37.10
N VAL A 332 30.04 -30.71 -36.58
CA VAL A 332 30.29 -30.58 -35.14
C VAL A 332 29.81 -29.20 -34.70
N LEU A 333 28.90 -29.15 -33.73
CA LEU A 333 28.32 -27.93 -33.18
C LEU A 333 28.64 -27.80 -31.69
N LEU A 334 28.93 -26.57 -31.27
CA LEU A 334 29.03 -26.18 -29.86
C LEU A 334 27.85 -25.25 -29.55
N ASP A 335 26.98 -25.66 -28.64
CA ASP A 335 25.81 -24.87 -28.23
C ASP A 335 25.64 -24.86 -26.71
N HIS A 336 24.91 -23.87 -26.20
CA HIS A 336 24.64 -23.65 -24.78
C HIS A 336 23.15 -23.83 -24.50
N HIS A 337 22.76 -25.03 -24.09
CA HIS A 337 21.36 -25.34 -23.83
C HIS A 337 20.95 -24.87 -22.44
N LYS A 338 19.91 -24.03 -22.38
CA LYS A 338 19.35 -23.50 -21.12
C LYS A 338 18.66 -24.60 -20.32
N ASP A 339 18.52 -24.36 -19.02
CA ASP A 339 17.70 -25.19 -18.12
C ASP A 339 18.16 -26.65 -17.95
N MET A 340 19.45 -26.91 -18.15
CA MET A 340 20.03 -28.27 -18.13
C MET A 340 20.51 -28.72 -16.75
N ILE A 341 20.84 -27.80 -15.85
CA ILE A 341 21.35 -28.12 -14.51
C ILE A 341 20.60 -27.32 -13.44
N VAL A 342 20.04 -28.00 -12.44
CA VAL A 342 19.35 -27.36 -11.31
C VAL A 342 20.36 -26.69 -10.38
N GLU A 343 20.16 -25.40 -10.12
CA GLU A 343 20.95 -24.64 -9.15
C GLU A 343 20.26 -24.56 -7.79
N GLU A 344 18.97 -24.26 -7.77
CA GLU A 344 18.17 -24.05 -6.57
C GLU A 344 16.79 -24.71 -6.71
N CYS A 345 16.28 -25.24 -5.60
CA CYS A 345 14.96 -25.85 -5.49
C CYS A 345 14.06 -25.02 -4.59
N GLY A 346 12.76 -25.09 -4.82
CA GLY A 346 11.75 -24.43 -4.01
C GLY A 346 10.40 -25.15 -4.08
N CYS A 347 9.43 -24.61 -3.36
CA CYS A 347 8.10 -25.18 -3.22
C CYS A 347 7.07 -24.38 -4.01
N LEU A 348 6.53 -24.98 -5.07
CA LEU A 348 5.64 -24.33 -6.05
C LEU A 348 4.21 -24.88 -6.03
#